data_AF-C1MVJ2-F1
#
_entry.id   AF-C1MVJ2-F1
#
_cell.length_a   1.000
_cell.length_b   1.000
_cell.length_c   1.000
_cell.angle_alpha   90.00
_cell.angle_beta   90.00
_cell.angle_gamma   90.00
#
_symmetry.space_group_name_H-M   'P 1'
#
loop_
_entity.id
_entity.type
_entity.pdbx_description
1 polymer ?
#
loop_
_entity_poly.entity_id
_entity_poly.type
_entity_poly.pdbx_seq_one_letter_code
_entity_poly.pdbx_strand_id
1 'polypeptide(L)'
;MSGTAKKFPGPAPEINKPKRATPYVPKLPKDGGGGAGASSSSNGANPFARQLASGDKEVRDATFAALAKWLNARKDVPMLDMKKIWKGLFYAMWHADGWDVQEELAERMGEAVHEMKHKVALCYLGVFYITARREWIGIDRHRMDKYLRLVRRMTSHALRYCANRDWAEGATSDVSQMFTRAAMAPASAPNAPSERGVVDVGLRLHLAEVFVPELRKV
;
A
#
# COMPACT_ATOMS: atom_id res chain seq x y z
N MET A 1 54.24 1.61 -21.16
CA MET A 1 53.16 0.72 -20.68
C MET A 1 53.41 0.41 -19.21
N SER A 2 52.57 0.93 -18.32
CA SER A 2 52.48 0.66 -16.87
C SER A 2 51.23 1.44 -16.45
N GLY A 3 50.07 0.88 -16.12
CA GLY A 3 49.81 -0.33 -15.34
C GLY A 3 49.01 0.08 -14.09
N THR A 4 47.91 0.84 -14.25
CA THR A 4 47.01 1.31 -13.18
C THR A 4 46.13 0.16 -12.66
N ALA A 5 46.75 -0.92 -12.16
CA ALA A 5 46.05 -2.15 -11.79
C ALA A 5 45.63 -2.24 -10.31
N LYS A 6 45.67 -1.16 -9.52
CA LYS A 6 45.41 -1.23 -8.06
C LYS A 6 44.62 -0.04 -7.48
N LYS A 7 43.48 0.31 -8.07
CA LYS A 7 42.58 1.32 -7.49
C LYS A 7 41.10 0.90 -7.42
N PHE A 8 40.82 -0.40 -7.43
CA PHE A 8 39.49 -0.87 -7.01
C PHE A 8 39.50 -1.07 -5.50
N PRO A 9 38.56 -0.44 -4.75
CA PRO A 9 38.37 -0.76 -3.34
C PRO A 9 38.08 -2.27 -3.21
N GLY A 10 38.58 -2.89 -2.15
CA GLY A 10 38.34 -4.30 -1.86
C GLY A 10 36.84 -4.63 -1.78
N PRO A 11 36.47 -5.92 -1.84
CA PRO A 11 35.08 -6.34 -1.69
C PRO A 11 34.50 -5.73 -0.42
N ALA A 12 33.24 -5.27 -0.50
CA ALA A 12 32.55 -4.71 0.64
C ALA A 12 32.61 -5.72 1.80
N PRO A 13 32.91 -5.27 3.04
CA PRO A 13 32.97 -6.16 4.18
C PRO A 13 31.64 -6.91 4.29
N GLU A 14 31.70 -8.23 4.49
CA GLU A 14 30.51 -9.04 4.72
C GLU A 14 29.80 -8.51 5.97
N ILE A 15 28.68 -7.83 5.78
CA ILE A 15 27.83 -7.38 6.88
C ILE A 15 27.05 -8.61 7.36
N ASN A 16 27.71 -9.46 8.13
CA ASN A 16 27.10 -10.62 8.75
C ASN A 16 26.26 -10.14 9.94
N LYS A 17 25.06 -9.60 9.67
CA LYS A 17 24.10 -9.30 10.73
C LYS A 17 23.74 -10.64 11.38
N PRO A 18 23.85 -10.77 12.72
CA PRO A 18 23.43 -11.99 13.39
C PRO A 18 21.98 -12.27 13.02
N LYS A 19 21.73 -13.40 12.33
CA LYS A 19 20.37 -13.85 12.06
C LYS A 19 19.64 -13.98 13.39
N ARG A 20 18.42 -13.45 13.45
CA ARG A 20 17.64 -13.44 14.68
C ARG A 20 17.44 -14.88 15.17
N ALA A 21 17.71 -15.14 16.45
CA ALA A 21 17.54 -16.48 17.01
C ALA A 21 16.06 -16.91 17.06
N THR A 22 15.13 -15.95 17.10
CA THR A 22 13.69 -16.19 17.15
C THR A 22 12.96 -15.33 16.10
N PRO A 23 11.81 -15.82 15.56
CA PRO A 23 11.00 -15.04 14.63
C PRO A 23 10.57 -13.70 15.21
N TYR A 24 10.51 -12.67 14.37
CA TYR A 24 10.04 -11.36 14.81
C TYR A 24 8.55 -11.39 15.20
N VAL A 25 8.23 -10.79 16.36
CA VAL A 25 6.85 -10.59 16.80
C VAL A 25 6.48 -9.12 16.60
N PRO A 26 5.55 -8.80 15.67
CA PRO A 26 5.12 -7.43 15.43
C PRO A 26 4.40 -6.82 16.63
N LYS A 27 4.64 -5.54 16.87
CA LYS A 27 3.86 -4.74 17.82
C LYS A 27 2.51 -4.42 17.20
N LEU A 28 1.44 -4.76 17.92
CA LEU A 28 0.06 -4.45 17.53
C LEU A 28 -0.38 -3.10 18.13
N PRO A 29 -1.32 -2.38 17.50
CA PRO A 29 -2.00 -1.26 18.13
C PRO A 29 -2.55 -1.70 19.49
N LYS A 30 -2.35 -0.88 20.53
CA LYS A 30 -3.08 -1.06 21.80
C LYS A 30 -4.53 -0.69 21.50
N ASP A 31 -5.38 -1.68 21.29
CA ASP A 31 -6.80 -1.43 21.04
C ASP A 31 -7.36 -0.63 22.23
N GLY A 32 -7.75 0.63 21.99
CA GLY A 32 -8.81 1.23 22.79
C GLY A 32 -10.05 0.39 22.49
N GLY A 33 -10.49 -0.38 23.48
CA GLY A 33 -11.39 -1.52 23.32
C GLY A 33 -12.55 -1.30 22.34
N GLY A 34 -12.92 -2.38 21.65
CA GLY A 34 -14.17 -2.45 20.90
C GLY A 34 -15.36 -2.15 21.81
N GLY A 35 -15.77 -0.89 21.82
CA GLY A 35 -16.95 -0.38 22.49
C GLY A 35 -17.42 0.84 21.70
N ALA A 36 -18.66 0.78 21.22
CA ALA A 36 -19.27 1.85 20.47
C ALA A 36 -19.25 3.16 21.29
N GLY A 37 -18.82 4.25 20.66
CA GLY A 37 -18.97 5.60 21.19
C GLY A 37 -17.76 6.13 21.97
N ALA A 38 -16.71 6.53 21.26
CA ALA A 38 -15.87 7.67 21.65
C ALA A 38 -14.98 8.06 20.47
N SER A 39 -15.27 9.21 19.86
CA SER A 39 -14.34 9.95 19.02
C SER A 39 -13.17 10.43 19.88
N SER A 40 -12.21 9.55 20.17
CA SER A 40 -10.97 9.93 20.81
C SER A 40 -9.88 10.07 19.74
N SER A 41 -9.51 11.31 19.47
CA SER A 41 -8.26 11.70 18.81
C SER A 41 -7.06 11.28 19.67
N SER A 42 -6.92 9.98 19.93
CA SER A 42 -5.76 9.48 20.62
C SER A 42 -4.58 9.54 19.65
N ASN A 43 -3.55 10.27 20.06
CA ASN A 43 -2.23 10.31 19.44
C ASN A 43 -1.51 8.94 19.57
N GLY A 44 -2.27 7.85 19.71
CA GLY A 44 -1.80 6.48 19.77
C GLY A 44 -1.21 6.11 18.43
N ALA A 45 0.12 6.14 18.36
CA ALA A 45 0.85 5.76 17.16
C ALA A 45 0.50 4.32 16.79
N ASN A 46 -0.26 4.13 15.71
CA ASN A 46 -0.40 2.83 15.08
C ASN A 46 1.02 2.32 14.75
N PRO A 47 1.50 1.25 15.42
CA PRO A 47 2.90 0.86 15.32
C PRO A 47 3.23 0.20 13.99
N PHE A 48 2.23 -0.17 13.17
CA PHE A 48 2.46 -0.85 11.90
C PHE A 48 3.28 0.00 10.93
N ALA A 49 3.02 1.31 10.84
CA ALA A 49 3.65 2.18 9.86
C ALA A 49 5.19 2.13 9.92
N ARG A 50 5.76 2.23 11.14
CA ARG A 50 7.21 2.19 11.34
C ARG A 50 7.80 0.82 11.08
N GLN A 51 7.07 -0.25 11.42
CA GLN A 51 7.54 -1.62 11.24
C GLN A 51 7.51 -2.05 9.76
N LEU A 52 6.49 -1.61 9.00
CA LEU A 52 6.39 -1.84 7.55
C LEU A 52 7.45 -1.06 6.77
N ALA A 53 7.88 0.09 7.28
CA ALA A 53 8.98 0.87 6.71
C ALA A 53 10.37 0.41 7.20
N SER A 54 10.49 -0.74 7.87
CA SER A 54 11.78 -1.29 8.31
C SER A 54 12.64 -1.71 7.12
N GLY A 55 13.95 -1.51 7.20
CA GLY A 55 14.91 -2.06 6.22
C GLY A 55 15.03 -3.59 6.28
N ASP A 56 14.59 -4.23 7.36
CA ASP A 56 14.61 -5.68 7.54
C ASP A 56 13.36 -6.35 6.96
N LYS A 57 13.56 -7.25 5.98
CA LYS A 57 12.47 -7.98 5.29
C LYS A 57 11.64 -8.83 6.26
N GLU A 58 12.27 -9.52 7.21
CA GLU A 58 11.55 -10.37 8.17
C GLU A 58 10.60 -9.55 9.03
N VAL A 59 11.03 -8.35 9.42
CA VAL A 59 10.19 -7.39 10.16
C VAL A 59 9.00 -6.97 9.31
N ARG A 60 9.21 -6.63 8.04
CA ARG A 60 8.13 -6.19 7.14
C ARG A 60 7.11 -7.29 6.90
N ASP A 61 7.57 -8.49 6.58
CA ASP A 61 6.71 -9.63 6.24
C ASP A 61 5.85 -10.08 7.43
N ALA A 62 6.46 -10.20 8.61
CA ALA A 62 5.73 -10.53 9.82
C ALA A 62 4.71 -9.42 10.17
N THR A 63 5.10 -8.16 10.00
CA THR A 63 4.21 -7.01 10.25
C THR A 63 3.04 -6.96 9.27
N PHE A 64 3.28 -7.26 7.99
CA PHE A 64 2.21 -7.34 7.00
C PHE A 64 1.21 -8.45 7.34
N ALA A 65 1.69 -9.63 7.74
CA ALA A 65 0.82 -10.73 8.18
C ALA A 65 -0.01 -10.35 9.42
N ALA A 66 0.58 -9.66 10.39
CA ALA A 66 -0.13 -9.16 11.56
C ALA A 66 -1.15 -8.05 11.20
N LEU A 67 -0.80 -7.16 10.27
CA LEU A 67 -1.69 -6.13 9.77
C LEU A 67 -2.91 -6.73 9.07
N ALA A 68 -2.73 -7.70 8.19
CA ALA A 68 -3.83 -8.34 7.47
C ALA A 68 -4.87 -8.94 8.43
N LYS A 69 -4.39 -9.68 9.44
CA LYS A 69 -5.23 -10.22 10.53
C LYS A 69 -5.96 -9.10 11.30
N TRP A 70 -5.25 -8.02 11.64
CA TRP A 70 -5.82 -6.89 12.36
C TRP A 70 -6.89 -6.16 11.54
N LEU A 71 -6.70 -5.99 10.23
CA LEU A 71 -7.68 -5.35 9.35
C LEU A 71 -8.95 -6.20 9.17
N ASN A 72 -8.80 -7.52 8.99
CA ASN A 72 -9.92 -8.45 8.83
C ASN A 72 -10.85 -8.46 10.07
N ALA A 73 -10.27 -8.41 11.27
CA ALA A 73 -11.02 -8.40 12.53
C ALA A 73 -11.95 -7.17 12.70
N ARG A 74 -11.65 -6.05 12.03
CA ARG A 74 -12.32 -4.76 12.30
C ARG A 74 -13.58 -4.52 11.47
N LYS A 75 -14.49 -3.71 12.00
CA LYS A 75 -15.66 -3.20 11.27
C LYS A 75 -15.35 -1.89 10.54
N ASP A 76 -14.45 -1.10 11.11
CA ASP A 76 -13.93 0.13 10.54
C ASP A 76 -12.51 0.44 11.03
N VAL A 77 -11.85 1.31 10.27
CA VAL A 77 -10.53 1.86 10.58
C VAL A 77 -10.59 3.37 10.35
N PRO A 78 -10.21 4.20 11.33
CA PRO A 78 -10.14 5.64 11.13
C PRO A 78 -9.28 6.01 9.93
N MET A 79 -9.74 6.97 9.13
CA MET A 79 -9.05 7.42 7.91
C MET A 79 -7.58 7.79 8.16
N LEU A 80 -7.29 8.46 9.28
CA LEU A 80 -5.92 8.85 9.64
C LEU A 80 -5.02 7.62 9.89
N ASP A 81 -5.53 6.58 10.53
CA ASP A 81 -4.76 5.37 10.80
C ASP A 81 -4.54 4.57 9.52
N MET A 82 -5.56 4.48 8.66
CA MET A 82 -5.42 3.87 7.34
C MET A 82 -4.37 4.61 6.49
N LYS A 83 -4.30 5.94 6.55
CA LYS A 83 -3.25 6.75 5.89
C LYS A 83 -1.86 6.44 6.43
N LYS A 84 -1.70 6.30 7.76
CA LYS A 84 -0.43 5.90 8.37
C LYS A 84 -0.01 4.49 7.93
N ILE A 85 -0.96 3.55 7.90
CA ILE A 85 -0.74 2.17 7.44
C ILE A 85 -0.23 2.18 5.99
N TRP A 86 -0.93 2.88 5.09
CA TRP A 86 -0.54 2.93 3.69
C TRP A 86 0.78 3.65 3.44
N LYS A 87 1.13 4.66 4.24
CA LYS A 87 2.48 5.24 4.21
C LYS A 87 3.54 4.20 4.56
N GLY A 88 3.27 3.33 5.54
CA GLY A 88 4.13 2.17 5.86
C GLY A 88 4.23 1.16 4.72
N LEU A 89 3.10 0.76 4.13
CA LEU A 89 3.05 -0.16 2.97
C LEU A 89 3.78 0.41 1.75
N PHE A 90 3.64 1.71 1.50
CA PHE A 90 4.35 2.40 0.42
C PHE A 90 5.87 2.26 0.58
N TYR A 91 6.39 2.41 1.79
CA TYR A 91 7.81 2.19 2.07
C TYR A 91 8.21 0.70 2.14
N ALA A 92 7.27 -0.20 2.45
CA ALA A 92 7.53 -1.63 2.30
C ALA A 92 7.82 -1.98 0.84
N MET A 93 7.05 -1.43 -0.11
CA MET A 93 7.33 -1.54 -1.55
C MET A 93 8.61 -0.79 -1.94
N TRP A 94 8.90 0.36 -1.33
CA TRP A 94 10.16 1.10 -1.56
C TRP A 94 11.38 0.21 -1.32
N HIS A 95 11.38 -0.55 -0.22
CA HIS A 95 12.44 -1.49 0.20
C HIS A 95 12.34 -2.88 -0.44
N ALA A 96 11.41 -3.13 -1.36
CA ALA A 96 11.30 -4.40 -2.07
C ALA A 96 12.27 -4.43 -3.26
N ASP A 97 13.31 -5.25 -3.15
CA ASP A 97 14.33 -5.44 -4.19
C ASP A 97 14.24 -6.85 -4.76
N GLY A 98 14.38 -6.98 -6.08
CA GLY A 98 14.15 -8.20 -6.85
C GLY A 98 12.74 -8.28 -7.43
N TRP A 99 12.63 -8.71 -8.70
CA TRP A 99 11.35 -8.73 -9.41
C TRP A 99 10.31 -9.66 -8.75
N ASP A 100 10.72 -10.84 -8.31
CA ASP A 100 9.81 -11.79 -7.66
C ASP A 100 9.28 -11.25 -6.33
N VAL A 101 10.13 -10.59 -5.55
CA VAL A 101 9.75 -9.98 -4.26
C VAL A 101 8.78 -8.82 -4.48
N GLN A 102 9.03 -7.98 -5.49
CA GLN A 102 8.15 -6.87 -5.84
C GLN A 102 6.78 -7.37 -6.30
N GLU A 103 6.76 -8.43 -7.11
CA GLU A 103 5.52 -9.02 -7.60
C GLU A 103 4.72 -9.69 -6.49
N GLU A 104 5.36 -10.55 -5.68
CA GLU A 104 4.72 -11.21 -4.56
C GLU A 104 4.12 -10.19 -3.59
N LEU A 105 4.88 -9.12 -3.27
CA LEU A 105 4.40 -8.08 -2.37
C LEU A 105 3.19 -7.33 -2.96
N ALA A 106 3.22 -7.01 -4.25
CA ALA A 106 2.11 -6.32 -4.91
C ALA A 106 0.84 -7.19 -4.96
N GLU A 107 0.99 -8.49 -5.27
CA GLU A 107 -0.12 -9.45 -5.24
C GLU A 107 -0.70 -9.55 -3.83
N ARG A 108 0.14 -9.77 -2.81
CA ARG A 108 -0.30 -9.90 -1.41
C ARG A 108 -1.03 -8.67 -0.88
N MET A 109 -0.58 -7.46 -1.26
CA MET A 109 -1.29 -6.21 -0.92
C MET A 109 -2.67 -6.13 -1.58
N GLY A 110 -2.80 -6.58 -2.83
CA GLY A 110 -4.08 -6.64 -3.54
C GLY A 110 -5.01 -7.71 -2.96
N GLU A 111 -4.50 -8.91 -2.70
CA GLU A 111 -5.25 -10.05 -2.15
C GLU A 111 -5.89 -9.74 -0.80
N ALA A 112 -5.18 -9.01 0.07
CA ALA A 112 -5.67 -8.65 1.40
C ALA A 112 -7.05 -7.97 1.39
N VAL A 113 -7.40 -7.28 0.29
CA VAL A 113 -8.71 -6.60 0.12
C VAL A 113 -9.89 -7.57 0.28
N HIS A 114 -9.72 -8.83 -0.16
CA HIS A 114 -10.80 -9.82 -0.21
C HIS A 114 -11.15 -10.40 1.16
N GLU A 115 -10.21 -10.35 2.10
CA GLU A 115 -10.42 -10.83 3.47
C GLU A 115 -11.05 -9.77 4.38
N MET A 116 -11.03 -8.50 3.98
CA MET A 116 -11.52 -7.39 4.80
C MET A 116 -13.04 -7.23 4.68
N LYS A 117 -13.67 -6.75 5.77
CA LYS A 117 -15.06 -6.29 5.72
C LYS A 117 -15.20 -5.12 4.75
N HIS A 118 -16.35 -5.02 4.09
CA HIS A 118 -16.58 -4.09 2.97
C HIS A 118 -16.12 -2.64 3.23
N LYS A 119 -16.54 -2.04 4.34
CA LYS A 119 -16.14 -0.67 4.73
C LYS A 119 -14.62 -0.51 4.89
N VAL A 120 -13.94 -1.52 5.43
CA VAL A 120 -12.48 -1.52 5.62
C VAL A 120 -11.77 -1.71 4.28
N ALA A 121 -12.27 -2.62 3.42
CA ALA A 121 -11.74 -2.86 2.08
C ALA A 121 -11.79 -1.60 1.20
N LEU A 122 -12.93 -0.90 1.18
CA LEU A 122 -13.07 0.37 0.45
C LEU A 122 -12.15 1.47 0.99
N CYS A 123 -12.02 1.58 2.32
CA CYS A 123 -11.09 2.52 2.95
C CYS A 123 -9.64 2.18 2.58
N TYR A 124 -9.28 0.90 2.60
CA TYR A 124 -7.95 0.41 2.22
C TYR A 124 -7.65 0.73 0.76
N LEU A 125 -8.53 0.37 -0.19
CA LEU A 125 -8.39 0.70 -1.60
C LEU A 125 -8.33 2.21 -1.86
N GLY A 126 -9.23 2.99 -1.26
CA GLY A 126 -9.25 4.44 -1.46
C GLY A 126 -7.98 5.12 -0.94
N VAL A 127 -7.50 4.72 0.24
CA VAL A 127 -6.30 5.31 0.83
C VAL A 127 -5.03 4.89 0.09
N PHE A 128 -5.00 3.73 -0.56
CA PHE A 128 -3.93 3.40 -1.51
C PHE A 128 -3.78 4.49 -2.57
N TYR A 129 -4.85 4.80 -3.29
CA TYR A 129 -4.79 5.80 -4.37
C TYR A 129 -4.47 7.21 -3.83
N ILE A 130 -5.04 7.61 -2.69
CA ILE A 130 -4.70 8.89 -2.05
C ILE A 130 -3.20 8.95 -1.74
N THR A 131 -2.62 7.85 -1.25
CA THR A 131 -1.19 7.78 -0.93
C THR A 131 -0.35 7.80 -2.21
N ALA A 132 -0.69 6.98 -3.20
CA ALA A 132 0.02 6.92 -4.48
C ALA A 132 0.05 8.28 -5.18
N ARG A 133 -1.07 9.01 -5.23
CA ARG A 133 -1.16 10.36 -5.82
C ARG A 133 -0.25 11.36 -5.12
N ARG A 134 -0.24 11.35 -3.79
CA ARG A 134 0.59 12.27 -2.99
C ARG A 134 2.09 12.02 -3.16
N GLU A 135 2.48 10.76 -3.30
CA GLU A 135 3.88 10.37 -3.37
C GLU A 135 4.42 10.28 -4.81
N TRP A 136 3.55 10.36 -5.83
CA TRP A 136 3.88 9.99 -7.21
C TRP A 136 5.13 10.68 -7.77
N ILE A 137 5.25 12.00 -7.58
CA ILE A 137 6.41 12.79 -8.03
C ILE A 137 7.68 12.47 -7.23
N GLY A 138 7.53 12.02 -5.99
CA GLY A 138 8.66 11.62 -5.14
C GLY A 138 9.26 10.26 -5.51
N ILE A 139 8.65 9.52 -6.43
CA ILE A 139 9.17 8.23 -6.91
C ILE A 139 10.23 8.51 -7.97
N ASP A 140 11.47 8.13 -7.69
CA ASP A 140 12.55 8.23 -8.67
C ASP A 140 12.39 7.17 -9.78
N ARG A 141 13.06 7.42 -10.90
CA ARG A 141 12.97 6.60 -12.11
C ARG A 141 13.25 5.11 -11.87
N HIS A 142 14.20 4.76 -11.01
CA HIS A 142 14.59 3.36 -10.80
C HIS A 142 13.57 2.57 -9.97
N ARG A 143 12.65 3.26 -9.28
CA ARG A 143 11.59 2.65 -8.48
C ARG A 143 10.23 2.68 -9.16
N MET A 144 10.08 3.40 -10.27
CA MET A 144 8.78 3.61 -10.91
C MET A 144 8.10 2.29 -11.29
N ASP A 145 8.82 1.34 -11.88
CA ASP A 145 8.24 0.10 -12.42
C ASP A 145 7.49 -0.73 -11.36
N LYS A 146 8.03 -0.83 -10.14
CA LYS A 146 7.34 -1.56 -9.05
C LYS A 146 6.09 -0.85 -8.55
N TYR A 147 6.06 0.49 -8.59
CA TYR A 147 4.86 1.24 -8.24
C TYR A 147 3.80 1.19 -9.37
N LEU A 148 4.22 1.20 -10.64
CA LEU A 148 3.32 0.92 -11.76
C LEU A 148 2.70 -0.48 -11.63
N ARG A 149 3.51 -1.48 -11.27
CA ARG A 149 3.04 -2.84 -11.00
C ARG A 149 2.06 -2.90 -9.83
N LEU A 150 2.37 -2.21 -8.72
CA LEU A 150 1.49 -2.12 -7.56
C LEU A 150 0.14 -1.51 -7.93
N VAL A 151 0.12 -0.40 -8.68
CA VAL A 151 -1.13 0.22 -9.16
C VAL A 151 -1.94 -0.75 -10.01
N ARG A 152 -1.30 -1.47 -10.94
CA ARG A 152 -1.97 -2.48 -11.76
C ARG A 152 -2.60 -3.58 -10.89
N ARG A 153 -1.88 -4.08 -9.89
CA ARG A 153 -2.36 -5.12 -8.97
C ARG A 153 -3.51 -4.64 -8.10
N MET A 154 -3.38 -3.47 -7.47
CA MET A 154 -4.47 -2.88 -6.67
C MET A 154 -5.72 -2.62 -7.51
N THR A 155 -5.56 -2.17 -8.76
CA THR A 155 -6.67 -1.98 -9.71
C THR A 155 -7.34 -3.30 -10.04
N SER A 156 -6.55 -4.32 -10.41
CA SER A 156 -7.04 -5.68 -10.71
C SER A 156 -7.83 -6.27 -9.53
N HIS A 157 -7.32 -6.15 -8.30
CA HIS A 157 -8.02 -6.63 -7.10
C HIS A 157 -9.29 -5.84 -6.76
N ALA A 158 -9.33 -4.54 -7.02
CA ALA A 158 -10.57 -3.76 -6.89
C ALA A 158 -11.65 -4.19 -7.89
N LEU A 159 -11.27 -4.57 -9.11
CA LEU A 159 -12.20 -5.10 -10.12
C LEU A 159 -12.64 -6.52 -9.77
N ARG A 160 -11.70 -7.40 -9.39
CA ARG A 160 -12.01 -8.75 -8.86
C ARG A 160 -12.93 -8.67 -7.65
N TYR A 161 -12.80 -7.64 -6.80
CA TYR A 161 -13.66 -7.46 -5.64
C TYR A 161 -15.13 -7.28 -6.03
N CYS A 162 -15.40 -6.60 -7.16
CA CYS A 162 -16.72 -6.46 -7.75
C CYS A 162 -17.17 -7.76 -8.41
N ALA A 163 -16.30 -8.38 -9.21
CA ALA A 163 -16.59 -9.64 -9.90
C ALA A 163 -16.94 -10.78 -8.94
N ASN A 164 -16.19 -10.92 -7.83
CA ASN A 164 -16.44 -11.90 -6.76
C ASN A 164 -17.75 -11.64 -5.99
N ARG A 165 -18.43 -10.51 -6.25
CA ARG A 165 -19.74 -10.14 -5.71
C ARG A 165 -20.78 -10.04 -6.82
N ASP A 166 -20.55 -10.74 -7.93
CA ASP A 166 -21.43 -10.79 -9.10
C ASP A 166 -21.81 -9.40 -9.62
N TRP A 167 -20.88 -8.44 -9.52
CA TRP A 167 -21.07 -7.05 -9.91
C TRP A 167 -22.26 -6.36 -9.23
N ALA A 168 -22.67 -6.82 -8.03
CA ALA A 168 -23.77 -6.26 -7.27
C ALA A 168 -23.71 -4.72 -7.21
N GLU A 169 -24.83 -4.08 -7.56
CA GLU A 169 -24.90 -2.63 -7.82
C GLU A 169 -24.31 -1.79 -6.68
N GLY A 170 -24.62 -2.12 -5.43
CA GLY A 170 -24.07 -1.40 -4.26
C GLY A 170 -22.55 -1.48 -4.18
N ALA A 171 -21.97 -2.67 -4.29
CA ALA A 171 -20.53 -2.85 -4.20
C ALA A 171 -19.79 -2.21 -5.39
N THR A 172 -20.33 -2.38 -6.60
CA THR A 172 -19.78 -1.79 -7.82
C THR A 172 -19.86 -0.26 -7.79
N SER A 173 -20.98 0.30 -7.32
CA SER A 173 -21.16 1.75 -7.14
C SER A 173 -20.16 2.32 -6.13
N ASP A 174 -19.98 1.65 -4.99
CA ASP A 174 -19.02 2.10 -3.98
C ASP A 174 -17.57 2.05 -4.47
N VAL A 175 -17.19 1.00 -5.21
CA VAL A 175 -15.86 0.91 -5.83
C VAL A 175 -15.68 1.97 -6.92
N SER A 176 -16.70 2.21 -7.76
CA SER A 176 -16.68 3.25 -8.79
C SER A 176 -16.54 4.65 -8.18
N GLN A 177 -17.28 4.93 -7.11
CA GLN A 177 -17.15 6.17 -6.35
C GLN A 177 -15.76 6.31 -5.71
N MET A 178 -15.19 5.21 -5.21
CA MET A 178 -13.83 5.18 -4.68
C MET A 178 -12.81 5.53 -5.77
N PHE A 179 -12.86 4.91 -6.96
CA PHE A 179 -11.98 5.28 -8.08
C PHE A 179 -12.12 6.76 -8.46
N THR A 180 -13.36 7.24 -8.56
CA THR A 180 -13.65 8.63 -8.94
C THR A 180 -13.07 9.62 -7.92
N ARG A 181 -13.33 9.40 -6.62
CA ARG A 181 -12.96 10.33 -5.55
C ARG A 181 -11.49 10.22 -5.14
N ALA A 182 -10.94 9.01 -5.10
CA ALA A 182 -9.61 8.76 -4.57
C ALA A 182 -8.52 8.65 -5.65
N ALA A 183 -8.82 8.03 -6.79
CA ALA A 183 -7.83 7.77 -7.84
C ALA A 183 -7.81 8.86 -8.92
N MET A 184 -8.98 9.27 -9.42
CA MET A 184 -9.09 10.31 -10.44
C MET A 184 -9.12 11.72 -9.82
N ALA A 185 -9.82 11.86 -8.69
CA ALA A 185 -9.95 13.09 -7.91
C ALA A 185 -10.07 14.36 -8.79
N PRO A 186 -11.17 14.47 -9.56
CA PRO A 186 -11.36 15.62 -10.43
C PRO A 186 -11.39 16.91 -9.59
N ALA A 187 -10.67 17.93 -10.05
CA ALA A 187 -10.53 19.21 -9.35
C ALA A 187 -11.88 19.91 -9.06
N SER A 188 -12.93 19.51 -9.79
CA SER A 188 -14.29 20.03 -9.66
C SER A 188 -15.17 19.28 -8.64
N ALA A 189 -14.65 18.26 -7.94
CA ALA A 189 -15.46 17.49 -7.00
C ALA A 189 -15.85 18.34 -5.76
N PRO A 190 -17.15 18.41 -5.40
CA PRO A 190 -17.57 19.08 -4.17
C PRO A 190 -16.97 18.35 -2.96
N ASN A 191 -16.37 19.11 -2.05
CA ASN A 191 -15.60 18.62 -0.88
C ASN A 191 -14.31 17.86 -1.21
N ALA A 192 -13.72 18.05 -2.40
CA ALA A 192 -12.33 17.65 -2.62
C ALA A 192 -11.46 18.27 -1.50
N PRO A 193 -10.67 17.48 -0.76
CA PRO A 193 -9.66 18.04 0.14
C PRO A 193 -8.83 19.05 -0.65
N SER A 194 -8.28 20.09 -0.02
CA SER A 194 -7.40 21.03 -0.73
C SER A 194 -6.13 20.32 -1.21
N GLU A 195 -6.22 19.61 -2.33
CA GLU A 195 -5.13 18.92 -3.03
C GLU A 195 -4.39 19.90 -3.95
N ARG A 196 -4.43 21.20 -3.60
CA ARG A 196 -3.64 22.25 -4.26
C ARG A 196 -2.18 21.79 -4.33
N GLY A 197 -1.67 21.65 -5.55
CA GLY A 197 -0.27 21.27 -5.82
C GLY A 197 0.02 19.77 -5.90
N VAL A 198 -0.98 18.87 -5.78
CA VAL A 198 -0.75 17.45 -6.09
C VAL A 198 -0.60 17.30 -7.61
N VAL A 199 0.54 16.78 -8.05
CA VAL A 199 0.82 16.49 -9.46
C VAL A 199 0.86 14.98 -9.63
N ASP A 200 -0.22 14.41 -10.16
CA ASP A 200 -0.44 12.96 -10.23
C ASP A 200 -0.88 12.50 -11.63
N VAL A 201 -0.67 13.34 -12.66
CA VAL A 201 -1.08 13.04 -14.05
C VAL A 201 -0.55 11.70 -14.53
N GLY A 202 0.70 11.35 -14.19
CA GLY A 202 1.29 10.06 -14.55
C GLY A 202 0.54 8.86 -13.95
N LEU A 203 0.05 8.98 -12.72
CA LEU A 203 -0.76 7.91 -12.11
C LEU A 203 -2.10 7.77 -12.84
N ARG A 204 -2.77 8.88 -13.15
CA ARG A 204 -4.08 8.85 -13.83
C ARG A 204 -3.97 8.26 -15.23
N LEU A 205 -2.91 8.62 -15.96
CA LEU A 205 -2.61 8.05 -17.28
C LEU A 205 -2.34 6.54 -17.17
N HIS A 206 -1.51 6.12 -16.22
CA HIS A 206 -1.26 4.70 -15.99
C HIS A 206 -2.53 3.94 -15.60
N LEU A 207 -3.37 4.52 -14.74
CA LEU A 207 -4.66 3.91 -14.38
C LEU A 207 -5.54 3.74 -15.62
N ALA A 208 -5.65 4.77 -16.46
CA ALA A 208 -6.41 4.71 -17.71
C ALA A 208 -5.87 3.63 -18.66
N GLU A 209 -4.55 3.46 -18.74
CA GLU A 209 -3.90 2.41 -19.53
C GLU A 209 -4.25 1.01 -19.02
N VAL A 210 -4.21 0.78 -17.71
CA VAL A 210 -4.36 -0.57 -17.14
C VAL A 210 -5.82 -0.97 -16.87
N PHE A 211 -6.74 -0.01 -16.75
CA PHE A 211 -8.11 -0.28 -16.29
C PHE A 211 -8.83 -1.31 -17.17
N VAL A 212 -8.92 -1.07 -18.48
CA VAL A 212 -9.62 -1.98 -19.41
C VAL A 212 -8.90 -3.33 -19.54
N PRO A 213 -7.56 -3.40 -19.69
CA PRO A 213 -6.84 -4.67 -19.67
C PRO A 213 -7.05 -5.50 -18.40
N GLU A 214 -7.09 -4.90 -17.21
CA GLU A 214 -7.37 -5.64 -15.98
C GLU A 214 -8.85 -6.02 -15.84
N LEU A 215 -9.77 -5.18 -16.32
CA LEU A 215 -11.21 -5.48 -16.36
C LEU A 215 -11.53 -6.72 -17.21
N ARG A 216 -10.81 -6.93 -18.32
CA ARG A 216 -11.02 -8.11 -19.18
C ARG A 216 -10.56 -9.44 -18.56
N LYS A 217 -9.80 -9.39 -17.46
CA LYS A 217 -9.26 -10.59 -16.79
C LYS A 217 -10.12 -11.07 -15.62
N VAL A 218 -11.19 -10.33 -15.30
CA VAL A 218 -12.10 -10.62 -14.18
C VAL A 218 -13.46 -10.98 -14.72
#